data_AF-A0A939JNU5-F1
#
_entry.id   AF-A0A939JNU5-F1
#
_cell.length_a   1.000
_cell.length_b   1.000
_cell.length_c   1.000
_cell.angle_alpha   90.00
_cell.angle_beta   90.00
_cell.angle_gamma   90.00
#
_symmetry.space_group_name_H-M   'P 1'
#
loop_
_entity.id
_entity.type
_entity.pdbx_description
1 polymer ?
#
loop_
_entity_poly.entity_id
_entity_poly.type
_entity_poly.pdbx_seq_one_letter_code
_entity_poly.pdbx_strand_id
1 'polypeptide(L)'
;MTQDTADALHTLAHEHLPAEIAARWIGLLRPGLALANATATDAEAEAATDADAQPGPRSVVGRLGGLPELPEDQEWPVWEGHGPLSFIASVDCALLPSDALDIALPKDGTLAFFYFDGQPDDGRAMVHPRDPDSWAGARVLYVPAGVPVTERAAPEGLRPYRHVPLTTWVETTAPYPWHPVVYGEFEPMPDDHPLWGEDFQEAMEDHPGCLHQIGGHASPDQDEVETEVAHGVLGGPPWNDPRIPEEALRWVLLAQFGSDDDAGMMWGDLGSLYWLIRPQDLAERRFDRAMFTWQCG
;
A
#
# COMPACT_ATOMS: atom_id res chain seq x y z
N MET A 1 8.87 -16.44 22.32
CA MET A 1 9.70 -17.04 21.25
C MET A 1 9.25 -16.29 20.02
N THR A 2 10.05 -15.33 19.56
CA THR A 2 9.71 -14.43 18.45
C THR A 2 9.40 -15.23 17.21
N GLN A 3 8.13 -15.36 16.84
CA GLN A 3 7.76 -15.85 15.52
C GLN A 3 7.84 -14.63 14.62
N ASP A 4 8.92 -14.54 13.84
CA ASP A 4 9.03 -13.59 12.73
C ASP A 4 7.77 -13.73 11.87
N THR A 5 7.20 -12.66 11.33
CA THR A 5 6.02 -12.79 10.45
C THR A 5 6.36 -13.55 9.17
N ALA A 6 7.65 -13.52 8.78
CA ALA A 6 8.21 -14.52 7.87
C ALA A 6 7.93 -15.95 8.36
N ASP A 7 8.26 -16.25 9.61
CA ASP A 7 7.99 -17.56 10.22
C ASP A 7 6.50 -17.86 10.28
N ALA A 8 5.62 -16.88 10.49
CA ALA A 8 4.17 -17.08 10.57
C ALA A 8 3.59 -17.57 9.24
N LEU A 9 3.85 -16.87 8.13
CA LEU A 9 3.36 -17.28 6.79
C LEU A 9 4.02 -18.58 6.31
N HIS A 10 5.29 -18.82 6.65
CA HIS A 10 5.94 -20.10 6.36
C HIS A 10 5.33 -21.25 7.17
N THR A 11 5.03 -21.02 8.45
CA THR A 11 4.39 -22.00 9.32
C THR A 11 2.99 -22.33 8.79
N LEU A 12 2.18 -21.31 8.51
CA LEU A 12 0.85 -21.44 7.93
C LEU A 12 0.88 -22.28 6.64
N ALA A 13 1.78 -21.95 5.71
CA ALA A 13 1.91 -22.71 4.47
C ALA A 13 2.27 -24.18 4.74
N HIS A 14 3.17 -24.48 5.68
CA HIS A 14 3.57 -25.86 6.00
C HIS A 14 2.51 -26.64 6.77
N GLU A 15 1.66 -25.97 7.55
CA GLU A 15 0.58 -26.59 8.32
C GLU A 15 -0.61 -26.94 7.42
N HIS A 16 -0.95 -26.06 6.46
CA HIS A 16 -2.19 -26.16 5.70
C HIS A 16 -2.01 -26.64 4.25
N LEU A 17 -0.80 -26.60 3.68
CA LEU A 17 -0.55 -27.00 2.29
C LEU A 17 0.36 -28.25 2.18
N PRO A 18 0.18 -29.08 1.13
CA PRO A 18 1.15 -30.11 0.79
C PRO A 18 2.55 -29.52 0.58
N ALA A 19 3.60 -30.22 1.03
CA ALA A 19 4.97 -29.69 1.09
C ALA A 19 5.49 -29.06 -0.23
N GLU A 20 5.14 -29.64 -1.38
CA GLU A 20 5.54 -29.09 -2.69
C GLU A 20 4.81 -27.78 -3.02
N ILE A 21 3.52 -27.69 -2.68
CA ILE A 21 2.71 -26.47 -2.90
C ILE A 21 3.13 -25.39 -1.91
N ALA A 22 3.34 -25.75 -0.64
CA ALA A 22 3.85 -24.85 0.39
C ALA A 22 5.16 -24.19 -0.06
N ALA A 23 6.15 -24.97 -0.52
CA ALA A 23 7.44 -24.45 -0.95
C ALA A 23 7.33 -23.47 -2.13
N ARG A 24 6.45 -23.76 -3.09
CA ARG A 24 6.20 -22.89 -4.26
C ARG A 24 5.47 -21.61 -3.86
N TRP A 25 4.47 -21.72 -2.99
CA TRP A 25 3.70 -20.57 -2.51
C TRP A 25 4.54 -19.65 -1.63
N ILE A 26 5.39 -20.21 -0.77
CA ILE A 26 6.41 -19.47 -0.01
C ILE A 26 7.33 -18.68 -0.96
N GLY A 27 7.64 -19.24 -2.14
CA GLY A 27 8.41 -18.56 -3.17
C GLY A 27 7.73 -17.33 -3.79
N LEU A 28 6.42 -17.15 -3.56
CA LEU A 28 5.67 -15.97 -3.99
C LEU A 28 5.65 -14.86 -2.92
N LEU A 29 6.10 -15.13 -1.70
CA LEU A 29 6.13 -14.12 -0.63
C LEU A 29 7.10 -12.99 -0.96
N ARG A 30 6.74 -11.77 -0.57
CA ARG A 30 7.54 -10.57 -0.85
C ARG A 30 7.80 -9.77 0.43
N PRO A 31 8.99 -9.19 0.60
CA PRO A 31 9.25 -8.29 1.70
C PRO A 31 8.51 -6.96 1.48
N GLY A 32 7.80 -6.50 2.50
CA GLY A 32 7.20 -5.18 2.63
C GLY A 32 7.77 -4.44 3.83
N LEU A 33 7.50 -3.14 3.92
CA LEU A 33 7.76 -2.34 5.11
C LEU A 33 6.43 -1.98 5.74
N ALA A 34 6.10 -2.65 6.85
CA ALA A 34 4.96 -2.29 7.66
C ALA A 34 5.19 -0.91 8.31
N LEU A 35 4.13 -0.11 8.41
CA LEU A 35 4.16 1.20 9.07
C LEU A 35 3.11 1.21 10.20
N ALA A 36 3.50 1.72 11.37
CA ALA A 36 2.56 1.89 12.48
C ALA A 36 2.85 3.15 13.29
N ASN A 37 1.84 3.59 14.03
CA ASN A 37 1.93 4.73 14.94
C ASN A 37 3.09 4.55 15.94
N ALA A 38 4.10 5.42 15.85
CA ALA A 38 5.28 5.40 16.71
C ALA A 38 4.98 5.76 18.18
N THR A 39 3.79 6.29 18.46
CA THR A 39 3.33 6.70 19.80
C THR A 39 2.31 5.74 20.41
N ALA A 40 1.88 4.71 19.67
CA ALA A 40 1.01 3.67 20.21
C ALA A 40 1.68 3.04 21.43
N THR A 41 0.90 2.86 22.50
CA THR A 41 1.41 2.23 23.72
C THR A 41 1.72 0.76 23.47
N ASP A 42 2.63 0.15 24.25
CA ASP A 42 3.04 -1.25 24.02
C ASP A 42 1.83 -2.21 23.96
N ALA A 43 0.72 -1.95 24.66
CA ALA A 43 -0.51 -2.74 24.58
C ALA A 43 -1.31 -2.61 23.26
N GLU A 44 -1.16 -1.49 22.54
CA GLU A 44 -1.75 -1.27 21.21
C GLU A 44 -0.79 -1.74 20.11
N ALA A 45 0.52 -1.62 20.35
CA ALA A 45 1.55 -2.22 19.50
C ALA A 45 1.56 -3.76 19.57
N GLU A 46 1.17 -4.35 20.71
CA GLU A 46 0.94 -5.79 20.92
C GLU A 46 -0.31 -6.32 20.18
N ALA A 47 -1.27 -5.45 19.86
CA ALA A 47 -2.41 -5.80 18.99
C ALA A 47 -2.07 -5.66 17.50
N ALA A 48 -1.04 -4.87 17.16
CA ALA A 48 -0.54 -4.67 15.80
C ALA A 48 0.66 -5.56 15.45
N THR A 49 1.30 -6.21 16.43
CA THR A 49 2.40 -7.18 16.28
C THR A 49 2.52 -8.06 17.53
N ASP A 50 3.00 -9.30 17.38
CA ASP A 50 3.11 -10.31 18.43
C ASP A 50 3.91 -9.83 19.67
N ALA A 51 3.45 -10.20 20.88
CA ALA A 51 3.71 -9.52 22.15
C ALA A 51 5.12 -9.65 22.77
N ASP A 52 6.12 -10.10 22.00
CA ASP A 52 7.46 -10.44 22.50
C ASP A 52 8.60 -9.67 21.79
N ALA A 53 8.30 -8.77 20.85
CA ALA A 53 9.32 -7.98 20.15
C ALA A 53 9.76 -6.76 20.99
N GLN A 54 10.92 -6.86 21.65
CA GLN A 54 11.48 -5.71 22.39
C GLN A 54 11.80 -4.57 21.40
N PRO A 55 11.15 -3.39 21.50
CA PRO A 55 11.42 -2.32 20.55
C PRO A 55 12.79 -1.70 20.87
N GLY A 56 13.74 -1.89 19.95
CA GLY A 56 14.85 -0.96 19.83
C GLY A 56 14.33 0.47 19.62
N PRO A 57 15.16 1.52 19.74
CA PRO A 57 14.71 2.89 19.52
C PRO A 57 14.04 3.01 18.14
N ARG A 58 12.72 3.14 18.13
CA ARG A 58 11.89 3.28 16.92
C ARG A 58 12.16 4.66 16.33
N SER A 59 12.99 4.72 15.29
CA SER A 59 13.18 5.97 14.55
C SER A 59 11.90 6.27 13.77
N VAL A 60 11.37 7.48 13.94
CA VAL A 60 10.26 7.95 13.13
C VAL A 60 10.73 8.05 11.68
N VAL A 61 10.12 7.27 10.79
CA VAL A 61 10.47 7.20 9.37
C VAL A 61 9.52 8.00 8.49
N GLY A 62 8.41 8.46 9.04
CA GLY A 62 7.36 9.14 8.30
C GLY A 62 6.23 9.61 9.18
N ARG A 63 5.12 9.99 8.55
CA ARG A 63 3.90 10.43 9.23
C ARG A 63 2.66 10.20 8.37
N LEU A 64 1.53 9.99 9.03
CA LEU A 64 0.20 10.22 8.47
C LEU A 64 -0.24 11.66 8.77
N GLY A 65 -0.99 12.25 7.84
CA GLY A 65 -1.66 13.53 8.02
C GLY A 65 -0.77 14.69 8.48
N GLY A 66 -1.40 15.71 9.06
CA GLY A 66 -0.77 17.00 9.35
C GLY A 66 -0.62 17.86 8.09
N LEU A 67 0.28 18.85 8.16
CA LEU A 67 0.62 19.70 7.04
C LEU A 67 1.85 19.14 6.32
N PRO A 68 1.85 19.08 4.97
CA PRO A 68 3.02 18.62 4.24
C PRO A 68 4.12 19.69 4.26
N GLU A 69 5.36 19.23 4.24
CA GLU A 69 6.51 20.07 3.95
C GLU A 69 6.81 19.97 2.46
N LEU A 70 6.68 21.08 1.74
CA LEU A 70 6.86 21.12 0.30
C LEU A 70 7.93 22.15 -0.08
N PRO A 71 8.66 21.94 -1.20
CA PRO A 71 9.52 22.97 -1.78
C PRO A 71 8.76 24.27 -2.06
N GLU A 72 9.49 25.40 -2.10
CA GLU A 72 8.90 26.73 -2.32
C GLU A 72 8.21 26.85 -3.69
N ASP A 73 8.76 26.20 -4.70
CA ASP A 73 8.26 26.16 -6.09
C ASP A 73 7.23 25.06 -6.33
N GLN A 74 7.04 24.14 -5.38
CA GLN A 74 6.01 23.12 -5.46
C GLN A 74 4.65 23.71 -5.10
N GLU A 75 3.75 23.74 -6.10
CA GLU A 75 2.33 24.04 -5.88
C GLU A 75 1.63 22.90 -5.15
N TRP A 76 0.56 23.22 -4.43
CA TRP A 76 -0.28 22.21 -3.78
C TRP A 76 -0.93 21.31 -4.85
N PRO A 77 -0.94 19.97 -4.71
CA PRO A 77 -1.59 19.08 -5.66
C PRO A 77 -3.09 19.36 -5.80
N VAL A 78 -3.55 19.57 -7.04
CA VAL A 78 -4.95 19.89 -7.37
C VAL A 78 -5.44 18.96 -8.48
N TRP A 79 -6.68 18.49 -8.36
CA TRP A 79 -7.44 17.89 -9.45
C TRP A 79 -8.23 19.01 -10.12
N GLU A 80 -7.80 19.39 -11.31
CA GLU A 80 -8.41 20.49 -12.08
C GLU A 80 -9.92 20.29 -12.25
N GLY A 81 -10.71 21.31 -11.91
CA GLY A 81 -12.17 21.25 -11.93
C GLY A 81 -12.83 20.64 -10.68
N HIS A 82 -12.06 20.03 -9.78
CA HIS A 82 -12.55 19.42 -8.53
C HIS A 82 -12.03 20.14 -7.29
N GLY A 83 -10.71 20.28 -7.15
CA GLY A 83 -10.11 20.98 -6.02
C GLY A 83 -8.79 20.40 -5.53
N PRO A 84 -8.27 20.94 -4.41
CA PRO A 84 -7.02 20.49 -3.81
C PRO A 84 -7.14 19.07 -3.23
N LEU A 85 -6.05 18.30 -3.29
CA LEU A 85 -5.98 16.95 -2.70
C LEU A 85 -5.56 17.05 -1.23
N SER A 86 -6.08 16.16 -0.39
CA SER A 86 -5.66 15.99 1.00
C SER A 86 -4.30 15.32 1.08
N PHE A 87 -3.46 15.78 2.00
CA PHE A 87 -2.19 15.14 2.32
C PHE A 87 -2.46 13.89 3.18
N ILE A 88 -2.04 12.73 2.69
CA ILE A 88 -2.29 11.44 3.33
C ILE A 88 -1.10 11.04 4.19
N ALA A 89 0.09 10.97 3.61
CA ALA A 89 1.26 10.50 4.33
C ALA A 89 2.55 11.01 3.70
N SER A 90 3.64 10.98 4.47
CA SER A 90 4.98 11.08 3.93
C SER A 90 5.95 10.11 4.59
N VAL A 91 6.91 9.61 3.83
CA VAL A 91 8.00 8.75 4.32
C VAL A 91 9.35 9.30 3.88
N ASP A 92 10.32 9.30 4.79
CA ASP A 92 11.72 9.63 4.53
C ASP A 92 12.45 8.38 4.04
N CYS A 93 12.78 8.37 2.75
CA CYS A 93 13.44 7.24 2.10
C CYS A 93 14.82 6.92 2.68
N ALA A 94 15.51 7.88 3.31
CA ALA A 94 16.80 7.64 3.95
C ALA A 94 16.68 6.85 5.26
N LEU A 95 15.49 6.86 5.88
CA LEU A 95 15.22 6.16 7.15
C LEU A 95 14.54 4.79 6.94
N LEU A 96 14.06 4.50 5.73
CA LEU A 96 13.48 3.20 5.39
C LEU A 96 14.58 2.15 5.17
N PRO A 97 14.44 0.91 5.69
CA PRO A 97 15.32 -0.20 5.38
C PRO A 97 15.07 -0.75 3.96
N SER A 98 15.22 0.11 2.95
CA SER A 98 14.91 -0.17 1.54
C SER A 98 15.76 -1.28 0.90
N ASP A 99 16.87 -1.68 1.53
CA ASP A 99 17.68 -2.83 1.08
C ASP A 99 16.98 -4.18 1.35
N ALA A 100 15.99 -4.21 2.25
CA ALA A 100 15.19 -5.41 2.51
C ALA A 100 14.08 -5.62 1.47
N LEU A 101 13.70 -4.58 0.75
CA LEU A 101 12.64 -4.63 -0.26
C LEU A 101 13.13 -5.20 -1.58
N ASP A 102 12.20 -5.79 -2.34
CA ASP A 102 12.42 -6.26 -3.71
C ASP A 102 12.09 -5.21 -4.79
N ILE A 103 11.84 -3.96 -4.37
CA ILE A 103 11.58 -2.81 -5.22
C ILE A 103 12.67 -1.73 -5.05
N ALA A 104 12.94 -0.98 -6.12
CA ALA A 104 13.99 0.04 -6.16
C ALA A 104 13.54 1.39 -5.58
N LEU A 105 13.17 1.44 -4.30
CA LEU A 105 12.86 2.72 -3.63
C LEU A 105 14.06 3.68 -3.70
N PRO A 106 13.82 5.01 -3.75
CA PRO A 106 14.87 6.00 -3.53
C PRO A 106 15.63 5.72 -2.22
N LYS A 107 16.94 6.01 -2.19
CA LYS A 107 17.77 5.87 -0.99
C LYS A 107 17.78 7.13 -0.11
N ASP A 108 17.19 8.20 -0.60
CA ASP A 108 17.14 9.51 0.03
C ASP A 108 15.94 10.32 -0.48
N GLY A 109 15.63 11.40 0.22
CA GLY A 109 14.49 12.27 -0.07
C GLY A 109 13.20 11.77 0.56
N THR A 110 12.11 12.47 0.29
CA THR A 110 10.80 12.22 0.91
C THR A 110 9.78 11.89 -0.16
N LEU A 111 9.01 10.82 0.04
CA LEU A 111 7.79 10.58 -0.72
C LEU A 111 6.60 11.17 0.05
N ALA A 112 5.75 11.90 -0.64
CA ALA A 112 4.53 12.50 -0.09
C ALA A 112 3.32 12.10 -0.94
N PHE A 113 2.30 11.56 -0.28
CA PHE A 113 1.10 10.98 -0.90
C PHE A 113 -0.10 11.90 -0.70
N PHE A 114 -0.84 12.14 -1.77
CA PHE A 114 -2.00 13.02 -1.79
C PHE A 114 -3.18 12.34 -2.50
N TYR A 115 -4.38 12.54 -1.96
CA TYR A 115 -5.62 11.96 -2.48
C TYR A 115 -6.79 12.94 -2.37
N PHE A 116 -7.66 12.97 -3.36
CA PHE A 116 -8.91 13.70 -3.35
C PHE A 116 -9.97 12.86 -2.63
N ASP A 117 -10.13 13.14 -1.33
CA ASP A 117 -10.99 12.41 -0.39
C ASP A 117 -12.45 12.91 -0.38
N GLY A 118 -12.81 13.82 -1.28
CA GLY A 118 -14.15 14.40 -1.37
C GLY A 118 -14.44 15.52 -0.39
N GLN A 119 -13.49 15.96 0.44
CA GLN A 119 -13.70 17.12 1.33
C GLN A 119 -14.18 18.39 0.59
N PRO A 120 -13.65 18.75 -0.60
CA PRO A 120 -14.08 19.96 -1.31
C PRO A 120 -15.48 19.89 -1.92
N ASP A 121 -16.03 18.69 -2.15
CA ASP A 121 -17.27 18.51 -2.93
C ASP A 121 -18.34 17.63 -2.26
N ASP A 122 -18.17 17.34 -0.97
CA ASP A 122 -19.01 16.45 -0.17
C ASP A 122 -19.06 15.00 -0.70
N GLY A 123 -17.93 14.49 -1.21
CA GLY A 123 -17.77 13.10 -1.66
C GLY A 123 -18.48 12.81 -2.98
N ARG A 124 -18.65 13.81 -3.85
CA ARG A 124 -19.37 13.64 -5.13
C ARG A 124 -18.48 13.05 -6.21
N ALA A 125 -17.22 13.47 -6.26
CA ALA A 125 -16.23 12.91 -7.15
C ALA A 125 -15.45 11.80 -6.44
N MET A 126 -15.11 10.77 -7.20
CA MET A 126 -14.34 9.62 -6.72
C MET A 126 -13.21 9.37 -7.71
N VAL A 127 -12.05 8.98 -7.20
CA VAL A 127 -10.94 8.52 -8.04
C VAL A 127 -11.10 7.04 -8.28
N HIS A 128 -11.05 6.62 -9.54
CA HIS A 128 -11.13 5.21 -9.91
C HIS A 128 -10.21 4.93 -11.11
N PRO A 129 -9.43 3.84 -11.11
CA PRO A 129 -8.58 3.49 -12.25
C PRO A 129 -9.34 3.36 -13.58
N ARG A 130 -10.65 3.04 -13.56
CA ARG A 130 -11.48 2.90 -14.76
C ARG A 130 -11.96 4.22 -15.35
N ASP A 131 -11.74 5.33 -14.65
CA ASP A 131 -12.08 6.67 -15.10
C ASP A 131 -10.80 7.51 -15.26
N PRO A 132 -10.24 7.59 -16.49
CA PRO A 132 -9.01 8.33 -16.76
C PRO A 132 -9.06 9.81 -16.39
N ASP A 133 -10.24 10.44 -16.43
CA ASP A 133 -10.40 11.84 -16.06
C ASP A 133 -10.25 12.03 -14.54
N SER A 134 -10.42 10.95 -13.77
CA SER A 134 -10.26 10.92 -12.32
C SER A 134 -8.84 10.68 -11.82
N TRP A 135 -7.93 10.18 -12.67
CA TRP A 135 -6.55 9.86 -12.27
C TRP A 135 -5.78 11.08 -11.73
N ALA A 136 -6.28 12.29 -11.99
CA ALA A 136 -5.73 13.50 -11.41
C ALA A 136 -5.94 13.66 -9.90
N GLY A 137 -6.93 12.95 -9.33
CA GLY A 137 -7.27 13.00 -7.91
C GLY A 137 -6.36 12.22 -6.97
N ALA A 138 -5.29 11.58 -7.46
CA ALA A 138 -4.26 10.99 -6.60
C ALA A 138 -2.85 11.36 -7.10
N ARG A 139 -1.94 11.69 -6.19
CA ARG A 139 -0.58 12.14 -6.52
C ARG A 139 0.46 11.60 -5.55
N VAL A 140 1.62 11.26 -6.09
CA VAL A 140 2.83 11.01 -5.31
C VAL A 140 3.86 12.04 -5.72
N LEU A 141 4.38 12.77 -4.73
CA LEU A 141 5.48 13.71 -4.92
C LEU A 141 6.76 13.11 -4.35
N TYR A 142 7.86 13.28 -5.06
CA TYR A 142 9.20 13.02 -4.53
C TYR A 142 9.94 14.33 -4.34
N VAL A 143 10.34 14.60 -3.10
CA VAL A 143 11.16 15.74 -2.73
C VAL A 143 12.60 15.26 -2.55
N PRO A 144 13.55 15.65 -3.44
CA PRO A 144 14.93 15.23 -3.32
C PRO A 144 15.58 15.69 -2.02
N ALA A 145 16.50 14.88 -1.49
CA ALA A 145 17.26 15.24 -0.29
C ALA A 145 18.03 16.57 -0.47
N GLY A 146 17.99 17.41 0.57
CA GLY A 146 18.67 18.70 0.59
C GLY A 146 17.93 19.83 -0.14
N VAL A 147 16.78 19.55 -0.78
CA VAL A 147 15.88 20.60 -1.25
C VAL A 147 15.22 21.26 -0.03
N PRO A 148 15.33 22.60 0.14
CA PRO A 148 14.66 23.29 1.23
C PRO A 148 13.15 23.14 1.12
N VAL A 149 12.52 22.77 2.24
CA VAL A 149 11.06 22.65 2.34
C VAL A 149 10.54 23.59 3.42
N THR A 150 9.27 23.93 3.32
CA THR A 150 8.55 24.64 4.37
C THR A 150 7.18 24.00 4.53
N GLU A 151 6.71 23.91 5.78
CA GLU A 151 5.35 23.48 6.07
C GLU A 151 4.36 24.38 5.33
N ARG A 152 3.47 23.76 4.55
CA ARG A 152 2.45 24.47 3.76
C ARG A 152 1.11 24.41 4.48
N ALA A 153 0.51 25.59 4.71
CA ALA A 153 -0.85 25.66 5.18
C ALA A 153 -1.81 25.02 4.16
N ALA A 154 -2.81 24.30 4.66
CA ALA A 154 -3.82 23.68 3.80
C ALA A 154 -4.61 24.77 3.03
N PRO A 155 -4.90 24.53 1.73
CA PRO A 155 -5.81 25.37 0.96
C PRO A 155 -7.21 25.47 1.59
N GLU A 156 -7.95 26.51 1.20
CA GLU A 156 -9.34 26.65 1.59
C GLU A 156 -10.17 25.43 1.17
N GLY A 157 -11.04 24.95 2.06
CA GLY A 157 -11.87 23.76 1.83
C GLY A 157 -11.25 22.46 2.33
N LEU A 158 -9.95 22.42 2.65
CA LEU A 158 -9.32 21.24 3.24
C LEU A 158 -9.11 21.37 4.74
N ARG A 159 -9.46 20.29 5.46
CA ARG A 159 -9.06 20.06 6.85
C ARG A 159 -7.97 19.00 6.85
N PRO A 160 -6.75 19.34 7.30
CA PRO A 160 -5.69 18.35 7.45
C PRO A 160 -6.12 17.21 8.36
N TYR A 161 -5.76 15.99 7.99
CA TYR A 161 -5.80 14.85 8.90
C TYR A 161 -4.88 15.07 10.10
N ARG A 162 -5.07 14.29 11.18
CA ARG A 162 -4.21 14.39 12.35
C ARG A 162 -2.81 13.89 12.02
N HIS A 163 -1.82 14.53 12.64
CA HIS A 163 -0.43 14.12 12.51
C HIS A 163 -0.15 12.90 13.38
N VAL A 164 0.19 11.78 12.74
CA VAL A 164 0.61 10.53 13.43
C VAL A 164 2.01 10.16 12.98
N PRO A 165 3.04 10.18 13.85
CA PRO A 165 4.38 9.77 13.48
C PRO A 165 4.42 8.25 13.23
N LEU A 166 5.17 7.81 12.24
CA LEU A 166 5.26 6.39 11.85
C LEU A 166 6.63 5.80 12.14
N THR A 167 6.65 4.58 12.66
CA THR A 167 7.83 3.68 12.69
C THR A 167 7.67 2.60 11.64
N THR A 168 8.72 1.83 11.36
CA THR A 168 8.66 0.71 10.42
C THR A 168 9.44 -0.52 10.87
N TRP A 169 9.07 -1.68 10.34
CA TRP A 169 9.82 -2.93 10.36
C TRP A 169 9.63 -3.65 9.03
N VAL A 170 10.49 -4.62 8.75
CA VAL A 170 10.35 -5.49 7.58
C VAL A 170 9.31 -6.55 7.90
N GLU A 171 8.36 -6.73 7.00
CA GLU A 171 7.28 -7.70 7.10
C GLU A 171 7.30 -8.62 5.89
N THR A 172 6.95 -9.90 6.06
CA THR A 172 6.71 -10.78 4.92
C THR A 172 5.25 -10.68 4.50
N THR A 173 4.99 -10.42 3.23
CA THR A 173 3.64 -10.27 2.67
C THR A 173 3.33 -11.40 1.71
N ALA A 174 2.05 -11.77 1.62
CA ALA A 174 1.55 -12.81 0.73
C ALA A 174 0.67 -12.21 -0.38
N PRO A 175 0.66 -12.80 -1.59
CA PRO A 175 -0.25 -12.35 -2.64
C PRO A 175 -1.70 -12.67 -2.25
N TYR A 176 -2.64 -11.83 -2.70
CA TYR A 176 -4.05 -12.18 -2.70
C TYR A 176 -4.26 -13.51 -3.46
N PRO A 177 -5.12 -14.44 -3.00
CA PRO A 177 -5.16 -15.78 -3.58
C PRO A 177 -5.55 -15.84 -5.07
N TRP A 178 -6.24 -14.82 -5.56
CA TRP A 178 -6.65 -14.70 -6.97
C TRP A 178 -5.70 -13.80 -7.78
N HIS A 179 -4.60 -13.35 -7.18
CA HIS A 179 -3.59 -12.56 -7.88
C HIS A 179 -2.99 -13.33 -9.08
N PRO A 180 -2.79 -12.70 -10.25
CA PRO A 180 -2.23 -13.36 -11.44
C PRO A 180 -0.89 -14.06 -11.22
N VAL A 181 -0.10 -13.66 -10.21
CA VAL A 181 1.14 -14.34 -9.83
C VAL A 181 0.89 -15.76 -9.28
N VAL A 182 -0.23 -15.96 -8.57
CA VAL A 182 -0.65 -17.26 -8.03
C VAL A 182 -1.08 -18.16 -9.18
N TYR A 183 -1.92 -17.67 -10.09
CA TYR A 183 -2.32 -18.41 -11.28
C TYR A 183 -1.12 -18.75 -12.18
N GLY A 184 -0.21 -17.80 -12.39
CA GLY A 184 1.01 -18.04 -13.16
C GLY A 184 1.92 -19.14 -12.59
N GLU A 185 1.92 -19.29 -11.26
CA GLU A 185 2.65 -20.38 -10.59
C GLU A 185 1.86 -21.69 -10.64
N PHE A 186 0.57 -21.69 -10.31
CA PHE A 186 -0.18 -22.92 -10.00
C PHE A 186 -1.12 -23.42 -11.10
N GLU A 187 -1.18 -22.77 -12.27
CA GLU A 187 -2.04 -23.24 -13.36
C GLU A 187 -1.67 -24.66 -13.87
N PRO A 188 -2.67 -25.51 -14.18
CA PRO A 188 -4.11 -25.29 -13.97
C PRO A 188 -4.48 -25.46 -12.49
N MET A 189 -5.37 -24.60 -11.99
CA MET A 189 -5.94 -24.71 -10.65
C MET A 189 -7.35 -25.33 -10.75
N PRO A 190 -7.52 -26.65 -10.51
CA PRO A 190 -8.85 -27.29 -10.46
C PRO A 190 -9.57 -26.98 -9.14
N ASP A 191 -10.90 -27.08 -9.08
CA ASP A 191 -11.72 -26.67 -7.90
C ASP A 191 -11.27 -27.30 -6.56
N ASP A 192 -10.53 -28.40 -6.59
CA ASP A 192 -9.93 -29.09 -5.43
C ASP A 192 -8.46 -28.75 -5.17
N HIS A 193 -7.93 -27.68 -5.78
CA HIS A 193 -6.55 -27.24 -5.58
C HIS A 193 -6.33 -26.87 -4.10
N PRO A 194 -5.24 -27.30 -3.45
CA PRO A 194 -5.03 -27.05 -2.01
C PRO A 194 -5.01 -25.59 -1.58
N LEU A 195 -4.65 -24.66 -2.47
CA LEU A 195 -4.79 -23.22 -2.20
C LEU A 195 -6.25 -22.76 -2.05
N TRP A 196 -7.22 -23.52 -2.52
CA TRP A 196 -8.66 -23.27 -2.32
C TRP A 196 -9.25 -24.10 -1.18
N GLY A 197 -8.41 -24.83 -0.43
CA GLY A 197 -8.83 -25.53 0.76
C GLY A 197 -9.31 -24.55 1.83
N GLU A 198 -10.48 -24.83 2.41
CA GLU A 198 -11.10 -24.00 3.45
C GLU A 198 -10.12 -23.69 4.59
N ASP A 199 -9.41 -24.71 5.11
CA ASP A 199 -8.44 -24.54 6.19
C ASP A 199 -7.31 -23.55 5.86
N PHE A 200 -6.84 -23.51 4.60
CA PHE A 200 -5.78 -22.57 4.19
C PHE A 200 -6.33 -21.16 3.98
N GLN A 201 -7.52 -21.04 3.40
CA GLN A 201 -8.17 -19.74 3.17
C GLN A 201 -8.55 -19.08 4.49
N GLU A 202 -9.15 -19.82 5.43
CA GLU A 202 -9.48 -19.31 6.77
C GLU A 202 -8.21 -18.86 7.51
N ALA A 203 -7.13 -19.64 7.45
CA ALA A 203 -5.86 -19.24 8.06
C ALA A 203 -5.26 -17.97 7.43
N MET A 204 -5.42 -17.79 6.12
CA MET A 204 -4.98 -16.58 5.41
C MET A 204 -5.85 -15.36 5.76
N GLU A 205 -7.17 -15.53 5.90
CA GLU A 205 -8.10 -14.48 6.31
C GLU A 205 -7.85 -14.03 7.76
N ASP A 206 -7.54 -14.98 8.65
CA ASP A 206 -7.20 -14.71 10.05
C ASP A 206 -5.80 -14.11 10.22
N HIS A 207 -4.94 -14.19 9.19
CA HIS A 207 -3.61 -13.62 9.25
C HIS A 207 -3.68 -12.07 9.16
N PRO A 208 -3.25 -11.34 10.20
CA PRO A 208 -3.35 -9.89 10.21
C PRO A 208 -2.42 -9.28 9.16
N GLY A 209 -3.00 -8.70 8.11
CA GLY A 209 -2.26 -7.90 7.14
C GLY A 209 -1.75 -6.58 7.75
N CYS A 210 -0.87 -5.90 7.00
CA CYS A 210 -0.44 -4.56 7.38
C CYS A 210 -1.48 -3.52 6.99
N LEU A 211 -1.96 -2.73 7.95
CA LEU A 211 -2.86 -1.61 7.70
C LEU A 211 -2.20 -0.55 6.79
N HIS A 212 -0.95 -0.21 7.10
CA HIS A 212 -0.13 0.73 6.34
C HIS A 212 1.16 0.03 5.94
N GLN A 213 1.57 0.17 4.67
CA GLN A 213 2.82 -0.44 4.20
C GLN A 213 3.43 0.24 2.98
N ILE A 214 4.73 0.00 2.76
CA ILE A 214 5.47 0.35 1.55
C ILE A 214 6.04 -0.93 0.93
N GLY A 215 5.81 -1.15 -0.36
CA GLY A 215 6.26 -2.38 -1.04
C GLY A 215 5.50 -3.63 -0.59
N GLY A 216 6.02 -4.82 -0.94
CA GLY A 216 5.33 -6.09 -0.68
C GLY A 216 4.15 -6.34 -1.64
N HIS A 217 3.26 -7.23 -1.22
CA HIS A 217 1.94 -7.47 -1.81
C HIS A 217 0.90 -6.61 -1.12
N ALA A 218 -0.08 -6.12 -1.89
CA ALA A 218 -1.24 -5.44 -1.33
C ALA A 218 -2.07 -6.39 -0.45
N SER A 219 -2.70 -5.84 0.57
CA SER A 219 -3.74 -6.51 1.37
C SER A 219 -5.10 -5.95 0.97
N PRO A 220 -5.65 -6.34 -0.19
CA PRO A 220 -6.88 -5.77 -0.72
C PRO A 220 -8.08 -6.02 0.19
N ASP A 221 -8.99 -5.05 0.29
CA ASP A 221 -10.27 -5.20 0.99
C ASP A 221 -11.31 -5.95 0.15
N GLN A 222 -11.12 -5.99 -1.17
CA GLN A 222 -12.04 -6.60 -2.14
C GLN A 222 -11.28 -7.57 -3.06
N ASP A 223 -10.90 -7.12 -4.26
CA ASP A 223 -10.22 -7.93 -5.28
C ASP A 223 -8.79 -7.40 -5.55
N GLU A 224 -8.03 -8.01 -6.47
CA GLU A 224 -6.66 -7.56 -6.74
C GLU A 224 -6.62 -6.11 -7.25
N VAL A 225 -5.93 -5.26 -6.49
CA VAL A 225 -5.72 -3.85 -6.86
C VAL A 225 -4.89 -3.72 -8.14
N GLU A 226 -3.98 -4.66 -8.42
CA GLU A 226 -3.20 -4.73 -9.66
C GLU A 226 -4.10 -4.96 -10.89
N THR A 227 -5.09 -5.87 -10.78
CA THR A 227 -6.05 -6.17 -11.85
C THR A 227 -6.93 -4.96 -12.14
N GLU A 228 -7.40 -4.25 -11.11
CA GLU A 228 -8.19 -3.02 -11.28
C GLU A 228 -7.41 -1.92 -12.01
N VAL A 229 -6.17 -1.68 -11.60
CA VAL A 229 -5.27 -0.71 -12.26
C VAL A 229 -4.99 -1.13 -13.70
N ALA A 230 -4.68 -2.40 -13.94
CA ALA A 230 -4.44 -2.94 -15.27
C ALA A 230 -5.64 -2.74 -16.20
N HIS A 231 -6.84 -3.09 -15.73
CA HIS A 231 -8.08 -2.90 -16.48
C HIS A 231 -8.30 -1.41 -16.83
N GLY A 232 -8.06 -0.50 -15.88
CA GLY A 232 -8.11 0.94 -16.11
C GLY A 232 -7.13 1.43 -17.18
N VAL A 233 -5.86 1.08 -17.05
CA VAL A 233 -4.77 1.47 -17.98
C VAL A 233 -4.99 0.92 -19.38
N LEU A 234 -5.63 -0.25 -19.51
CA LEU A 234 -5.98 -0.86 -20.81
C LEU A 234 -7.23 -0.23 -21.46
N GLY A 235 -7.84 0.77 -20.83
CA GLY A 235 -9.04 1.44 -21.34
C GLY A 235 -10.33 0.67 -21.12
N GLY A 236 -10.38 -0.18 -20.09
CA GLY A 236 -11.55 -0.94 -19.67
C GLY A 236 -12.07 -1.98 -20.67
N PRO A 237 -11.22 -2.94 -21.11
CA PRO A 237 -11.68 -4.07 -21.92
C PRO A 237 -12.59 -5.01 -21.10
N PRO A 238 -13.32 -5.94 -21.73
CA PRO A 238 -14.03 -6.99 -20.99
C PRO A 238 -13.11 -7.73 -20.02
N TRP A 239 -13.61 -8.11 -18.84
CA TRP A 239 -12.81 -8.76 -17.77
C TRP A 239 -12.16 -10.08 -18.16
N ASN A 240 -12.62 -10.74 -19.22
CA ASN A 240 -12.00 -11.95 -19.75
C ASN A 240 -10.90 -11.68 -20.79
N ASP A 241 -10.49 -10.42 -20.99
CA ASP A 241 -9.39 -10.06 -21.88
C ASP A 241 -8.06 -10.53 -21.27
N PRO A 242 -7.31 -11.42 -21.95
CA PRO A 242 -6.09 -12.01 -21.40
C PRO A 242 -4.97 -10.98 -21.18
N ARG A 243 -5.08 -9.77 -21.75
CA ARG A 243 -4.12 -8.68 -21.51
C ARG A 243 -4.20 -8.12 -20.09
N ILE A 244 -5.33 -8.28 -19.40
CA ILE A 244 -5.50 -7.78 -18.02
C ILE A 244 -4.51 -8.44 -17.06
N PRO A 245 -4.46 -9.78 -16.90
CA PRO A 245 -3.49 -10.40 -16.01
C PRO A 245 -2.04 -10.16 -16.45
N GLU A 246 -1.76 -10.10 -17.76
CA GLU A 246 -0.43 -9.74 -18.28
C GLU A 246 0.01 -8.32 -17.86
N GLU A 247 -0.94 -7.36 -17.87
CA GLU A 247 -0.66 -5.99 -17.46
C GLU A 247 -0.59 -5.86 -15.93
N ALA A 248 -1.44 -6.58 -15.18
CA ALA A 248 -1.44 -6.58 -13.71
C ALA A 248 -0.07 -6.98 -13.13
N LEU A 249 0.57 -8.02 -13.70
CA LEU A 249 1.91 -8.47 -13.33
C LEU A 249 3.03 -7.43 -13.51
N ARG A 250 2.75 -6.28 -14.13
CA ARG A 250 3.72 -5.19 -14.37
C ARG A 250 3.68 -4.11 -13.28
N TRP A 251 2.70 -4.16 -12.39
CA TRP A 251 2.52 -3.22 -11.29
C TRP A 251 3.03 -3.84 -9.99
N VAL A 252 3.61 -3.00 -9.14
CA VAL A 252 3.94 -3.35 -7.76
C VAL A 252 3.32 -2.33 -6.84
N LEU A 253 2.95 -2.76 -5.63
CA LEU A 253 2.53 -1.86 -4.57
C LEU A 253 3.68 -0.88 -4.25
N LEU A 254 3.38 0.42 -4.34
CA LEU A 254 4.26 1.47 -3.84
C LEU A 254 3.92 1.77 -2.38
N ALA A 255 2.64 1.99 -2.08
CA ALA A 255 2.18 2.28 -0.74
C ALA A 255 0.71 1.88 -0.55
N GLN A 256 0.38 1.45 0.66
CA GLN A 256 -0.99 1.23 1.12
C GLN A 256 -1.21 2.01 2.42
N PHE A 257 -2.36 2.67 2.53
CA PHE A 257 -2.78 3.38 3.73
C PHE A 257 -4.25 3.07 4.03
N GLY A 258 -4.49 2.32 5.10
CA GLY A 258 -5.82 1.95 5.56
C GLY A 258 -6.56 3.07 6.30
N SER A 259 -7.81 2.81 6.66
CA SER A 259 -8.57 3.65 7.59
C SER A 259 -7.92 3.61 8.97
N ASP A 260 -7.74 4.77 9.59
CA ASP A 260 -6.93 4.92 10.81
C ASP A 260 -7.55 5.98 11.73
N ASP A 261 -8.04 5.52 12.89
CA ASP A 261 -8.73 6.36 13.86
C ASP A 261 -7.80 7.41 14.53
N ASP A 262 -6.52 7.09 14.70
CA ASP A 262 -5.53 8.00 15.28
C ASP A 262 -5.29 9.18 14.35
N ALA A 263 -5.18 8.90 13.04
CA ALA A 263 -5.06 9.91 11.99
C ALA A 263 -6.39 10.59 11.66
N GLY A 264 -7.52 9.98 12.05
CA GLY A 264 -8.86 10.40 11.69
C GLY A 264 -9.19 10.16 10.21
N MET A 265 -8.62 9.10 9.63
CA MET A 265 -8.80 8.67 8.24
C MET A 265 -9.89 7.60 8.17
N MET A 266 -10.82 7.76 7.23
CA MET A 266 -11.92 6.81 7.01
C MET A 266 -12.20 6.74 5.51
N TRP A 267 -11.94 5.57 4.91
CA TRP A 267 -12.09 5.34 3.48
C TRP A 267 -13.32 4.47 3.23
N GLY A 268 -14.46 5.10 2.97
CA GLY A 268 -15.72 4.37 2.82
C GLY A 268 -16.11 3.64 4.12
N ASP A 269 -16.36 2.33 4.02
CA ASP A 269 -16.55 1.43 5.16
C ASP A 269 -15.21 0.77 5.51
N LEU A 270 -14.40 1.45 6.33
CA LEU A 270 -13.11 0.95 6.84
C LEU A 270 -12.11 0.44 5.79
N GLY A 271 -12.15 0.99 4.59
CA GLY A 271 -11.29 0.56 3.48
C GLY A 271 -9.86 1.07 3.53
N SER A 272 -9.17 0.93 2.39
CA SER A 272 -7.77 1.31 2.21
C SER A 272 -7.48 1.99 0.86
N LEU A 273 -6.43 2.80 0.85
CA LEU A 273 -5.89 3.48 -0.33
C LEU A 273 -4.65 2.76 -0.84
N TYR A 274 -4.52 2.58 -2.16
CA TYR A 274 -3.41 1.86 -2.79
C TYR A 274 -2.77 2.67 -3.91
N TRP A 275 -1.47 2.93 -3.79
CA TRP A 275 -0.65 3.45 -4.88
C TRP A 275 0.16 2.31 -5.47
N LEU A 276 0.07 2.15 -6.79
CA LEU A 276 0.82 1.18 -7.56
C LEU A 276 1.75 1.89 -8.54
N ILE A 277 2.91 1.33 -8.79
CA ILE A 277 3.88 1.88 -9.75
C ILE A 277 4.55 0.75 -10.51
N ARG A 278 4.98 1.01 -11.74
CA ARG A 278 5.82 0.04 -12.45
C ARG A 278 7.24 0.11 -11.90
N PRO A 279 7.98 -1.02 -11.77
CA PRO A 279 9.34 -1.03 -11.25
C PRO A 279 10.30 -0.08 -12.00
N GLN A 280 10.16 0.05 -13.32
CA GLN A 280 10.97 0.98 -14.11
C GLN A 280 10.67 2.44 -13.78
N ASP A 281 9.38 2.80 -13.64
CA ASP A 281 8.97 4.15 -13.26
C ASP A 281 9.49 4.52 -11.87
N LEU A 282 9.46 3.56 -10.93
CA LEU A 282 10.02 3.74 -9.60
C LEU A 282 11.54 3.97 -9.63
N ALA A 283 12.29 3.13 -10.34
CA ALA A 283 13.74 3.26 -10.48
C ALA A 283 14.16 4.59 -11.12
N GLU A 284 13.35 5.09 -12.07
CA GLU A 284 13.56 6.37 -12.74
C GLU A 284 12.93 7.56 -11.98
N ARG A 285 12.33 7.33 -10.80
CA ARG A 285 11.68 8.33 -9.94
C ARG A 285 10.53 9.09 -10.64
N ARG A 286 9.83 8.42 -11.56
CA ARG A 286 8.67 8.95 -12.30
C ARG A 286 7.38 8.74 -11.53
N PHE A 287 7.27 9.37 -10.36
CA PHE A 287 6.11 9.24 -9.47
C PHE A 287 4.83 9.86 -10.06
N ASP A 288 4.93 10.68 -11.11
CA ASP A 288 3.80 11.11 -11.94
C ASP A 288 3.11 9.95 -12.70
N ARG A 289 3.75 8.79 -12.77
CA ARG A 289 3.24 7.56 -13.41
C ARG A 289 2.66 6.55 -12.43
N ALA A 290 2.65 6.86 -11.14
CA ALA A 290 1.95 6.02 -10.16
C ALA A 290 0.45 6.02 -10.46
N MET A 291 -0.15 4.83 -10.37
CA MET A 291 -1.58 4.62 -10.45
C MET A 291 -2.16 4.47 -9.05
N PHE A 292 -3.46 4.70 -8.93
CA PHE A 292 -4.16 4.68 -7.67
C PHE A 292 -5.46 3.91 -7.81
N THR A 293 -5.80 3.14 -6.77
CA THR A 293 -7.14 2.64 -6.51
C THR A 293 -7.41 2.70 -5.00
N TRP A 294 -8.65 2.51 -4.61
CA TRP A 294 -9.06 2.36 -3.23
C TRP A 294 -10.23 1.38 -3.17
N GLN A 295 -10.33 0.67 -2.06
CA GLN A 295 -11.37 -0.33 -1.82
C GLN A 295 -11.91 -0.14 -0.41
N CYS A 296 -13.11 -0.63 -0.14
CA CYS A 296 -13.74 -0.67 1.18
C CYS A 296 -14.77 -1.80 1.24
N GLY A 297 -15.15 -2.25 2.44
CA GLY A 297 -15.97 -3.46 2.60
C GLY A 297 -16.75 -3.53 3.89
#